data_AF-A0A109QX33-F1
#
_entry.id   AF-A0A109QX33-F1
#
_cell.length_a   1.000
_cell.length_b   1.000
_cell.length_c   1.000
_cell.angle_alpha   90.00
_cell.angle_beta   90.00
_cell.angle_gamma   90.00
#
_symmetry.space_group_name_H-M   'P 1'
#
loop_
_entity.id
_entity.type
_entity.pdbx_description
1 polymer ?
#
loop_
_entity_poly.entity_id
_entity_poly.type
_entity_poly.pdbx_seq_one_letter_code
_entity_poly.pdbx_strand_id
1 'polypeptide(L)'
;MLTLALIGFAGGLITGISPCILPVLPVIFLSGGVQSARTQSGDVAAPTAPSRWRPYFVILGLVVSFSVFTLIGSLILAVLGLPQDVLRWAGLVVLVLIGVGLIVPQFEAILEKPFAWIPKKDVGTERGGFVLGIALGAVYVPCAGPVLAAITVAGSTGRIGLETVVLTATFAVGAALPLLIFALAGRRVAERVRSFRKHQRGIRITGGIVMIALAIGLVFNVPQLLQRLVPDYTSALQGQFGNSEQVSKALALGGLVNDQNKDLDKCTDGASVLESCGTAPDIQGIQEWFNTPGNAPIALDQLHGKVVLVDFWAYSCINCQRSVPHVVAWDKAYRAAGLEVIGVHSPEYAFEKVPGNVQAGAAALGIDYPVALDNSLSTWTNYRNRYWPAHYLIDAKGVVRHIKFGEGGYADTEKLIRELLVAANPDVVLPPATEVADATPSAGAITPESYLGTTKAVNFAGAEKYSAATSAFALPAEQPANSFALEGEWTLGTQSIEPAAPRDAIRLNYTGSEVRMVLSGSGTITVAVNGGAPQSIDVNGVPRSYELVKADAAASGTLTVTMGPGVQAFSFTFG
;
A
#
# COMPACT_ATOMS: atom_id res chain seq x y z
N MET A 1 -0.38 12.24 21.43
CA MET A 1 -0.55 13.69 21.16
C MET A 1 0.76 14.44 20.95
N LEU A 2 1.67 14.55 21.94
CA LEU A 2 2.94 15.30 21.79
C LEU A 2 3.85 14.75 20.67
N THR A 3 3.91 13.42 20.52
CA THR A 3 4.71 12.75 19.49
C THR A 3 4.16 13.01 18.08
N LEU A 4 2.84 12.94 17.90
CA LEU A 4 2.16 13.29 16.64
C LEU A 4 2.37 14.77 16.28
N ALA A 5 2.32 15.65 17.28
CA ALA A 5 2.61 17.06 17.10
C ALA A 5 4.03 17.28 16.57
N LEU A 6 5.03 16.61 17.15
CA LEU A 6 6.44 16.68 16.72
C LEU A 6 6.65 16.11 15.31
N ILE A 7 6.03 14.98 14.99
CA ILE A 7 6.12 14.35 13.67
C ILE A 7 5.49 15.22 12.59
N GLY A 8 4.28 15.72 12.83
CA GLY A 8 3.62 16.68 11.94
C GLY A 8 4.52 17.89 11.73
N PHE A 9 5.03 18.49 12.81
CA PHE A 9 5.92 19.65 12.74
C PHE A 9 7.20 19.39 11.95
N ALA A 10 7.87 18.26 12.17
CA ALA A 10 9.10 17.89 11.45
C ALA A 10 8.83 17.58 9.97
N GLY A 11 7.76 16.84 9.68
CA GLY A 11 7.30 16.59 8.30
C GLY A 11 7.00 17.89 7.57
N GLY A 12 6.29 18.80 8.25
CA GLY A 12 6.02 20.16 7.78
C GLY A 12 7.28 20.93 7.45
N LEU A 13 8.27 20.92 8.36
CA LEU A 13 9.56 21.60 8.19
C LEU A 13 10.31 21.09 6.95
N ILE A 14 10.36 19.77 6.76
CA ILE A 14 11.00 19.12 5.62
C ILE A 14 10.27 19.48 4.32
N THR A 15 8.93 19.38 4.30
CA THR A 15 8.14 19.81 3.14
C THR A 15 8.28 21.30 2.85
N GLY A 16 8.49 22.13 3.86
CA GLY A 16 8.76 23.57 3.77
C GLY A 16 10.08 23.91 3.07
N ILE A 17 11.01 22.97 2.99
CA ILE A 17 12.31 23.09 2.33
C ILE A 17 12.32 22.34 0.97
N SER A 18 11.22 21.65 0.63
CA SER A 18 11.11 20.83 -0.58
C SER A 18 11.33 21.66 -1.86
N PRO A 19 11.98 21.08 -2.89
CA PRO A 19 12.21 21.74 -4.18
C PRO A 19 10.93 22.23 -4.88
N CYS A 20 9.74 21.79 -4.45
CA CYS A 20 8.45 22.32 -4.91
C CYS A 20 8.20 23.80 -4.51
N ILE A 21 8.82 24.29 -3.44
CA ILE A 21 8.59 25.65 -2.90
C ILE A 21 9.58 26.66 -3.46
N LEU A 22 10.78 26.18 -3.79
CA LEU A 22 11.90 26.98 -4.27
C LEU A 22 11.54 27.85 -5.49
N PRO A 23 10.70 27.39 -6.44
CA PRO A 23 10.22 28.21 -7.56
C PRO A 23 9.23 29.32 -7.19
N VAL A 24 8.54 29.20 -6.06
CA VAL A 24 7.52 30.16 -5.58
C VAL A 24 8.14 31.23 -4.68
N LEU A 25 9.30 30.92 -4.07
CA LEU A 25 10.08 31.85 -3.25
C LEU A 25 10.27 33.24 -3.91
N PRO A 26 10.62 33.38 -5.20
CA PRO A 26 10.76 34.69 -5.84
C PRO A 26 9.47 35.53 -5.79
N VAL A 27 8.30 34.91 -5.93
CA VAL A 27 7.01 35.62 -5.87
C VAL A 27 6.73 36.08 -4.44
N ILE A 28 6.99 35.23 -3.45
CA ILE A 28 6.83 35.56 -2.02
C ILE A 28 7.80 36.66 -1.60
N PHE A 29 9.06 36.57 -1.99
CA PHE A 29 10.08 37.60 -1.74
C PHE A 29 9.73 38.96 -2.34
N LEU A 30 9.13 38.96 -3.53
CA LEU A 30 8.72 40.20 -4.21
C LEU A 30 7.45 40.78 -3.59
N SER A 31 6.47 39.95 -3.26
CA SER A 31 5.24 40.36 -2.56
C SER A 31 5.50 40.89 -1.14
N GLY A 32 6.57 40.42 -0.47
CA GLY A 32 6.99 40.87 0.86
C GLY A 32 7.86 42.15 0.89
N GLY A 33 8.43 42.55 -0.25
CA GLY A 33 9.42 43.64 -0.32
C GLY A 33 9.03 44.86 -1.17
N VAL A 34 8.13 44.73 -2.15
CA VAL A 34 7.81 45.82 -3.07
C VAL A 34 6.43 45.61 -3.69
N GLN A 35 5.49 46.51 -3.35
CA GLN A 35 4.24 46.84 -4.05
C GLN A 35 3.39 45.74 -4.72
N SER A 36 2.10 45.76 -4.37
CA SER A 36 0.99 45.75 -5.34
C SER A 36 0.92 44.57 -6.34
N ALA A 37 0.18 43.53 -5.98
CA ALA A 37 -0.62 42.84 -7.00
C ALA A 37 -1.66 43.86 -7.53
N ARG A 38 -1.32 44.51 -8.65
CA ARG A 38 -2.20 45.19 -9.61
C ARG A 38 -3.60 45.55 -9.07
N THR A 39 -3.72 46.71 -8.44
CA THR A 39 -4.76 47.67 -8.85
C THR A 39 -4.40 48.11 -10.27
N GLN A 40 -4.95 47.43 -11.27
CA GLN A 40 -5.19 48.09 -12.56
C GLN A 40 -6.31 49.10 -12.32
N SER A 41 -5.93 50.33 -12.01
CA SER A 41 -6.58 51.60 -12.37
C SER A 41 -5.86 52.68 -11.58
N GLY A 42 -5.36 53.70 -12.30
CA GLY A 42 -4.44 54.70 -11.77
C GLY A 42 -5.00 55.46 -10.57
N ASP A 43 -4.18 55.62 -9.55
CA ASP A 43 -3.84 56.93 -8.97
C ASP A 43 -2.76 56.75 -7.90
N VAL A 44 -1.90 57.77 -7.79
CA VAL A 44 -0.68 57.77 -7.00
C VAL A 44 -1.03 57.91 -5.52
N ALA A 45 -0.76 56.90 -4.68
CA ALA A 45 -0.88 57.02 -3.22
C ALA A 45 0.36 56.46 -2.50
N ALA A 46 0.80 57.25 -1.52
CA ALA A 46 2.06 57.19 -0.77
C ALA A 46 2.29 55.88 0.04
N PRO A 47 3.55 55.57 0.41
CA PRO A 47 3.90 54.30 1.06
C PRO A 47 3.47 54.27 2.52
N THR A 48 2.46 53.47 2.88
CA THR A 48 2.10 53.21 4.28
C THR A 48 2.93 52.06 4.88
N ALA A 49 3.43 52.28 6.09
CA ALA A 49 4.32 51.38 6.83
C ALA A 49 3.77 49.93 6.97
N PRO A 50 4.65 48.90 6.93
CA PRO A 50 4.23 47.51 7.04
C PRO A 50 3.91 47.14 8.49
N SER A 51 2.66 46.74 8.76
CA SER A 51 2.24 46.16 10.04
C SER A 51 3.05 44.88 10.32
N ARG A 52 3.63 44.81 11.53
CA ARG A 52 4.44 43.68 12.04
C ARG A 52 3.65 42.37 12.13
N TRP A 53 2.32 42.43 12.04
CA TRP A 53 1.42 41.30 12.24
C TRP A 53 0.97 40.62 10.93
N ARG A 54 1.20 41.26 9.77
CA ARG A 54 0.81 40.71 8.46
C ARG A 54 1.34 39.29 8.16
N PRO A 55 2.61 38.95 8.45
CA PRO A 55 3.12 37.60 8.20
C PRO A 55 2.36 36.51 9.00
N TYR A 56 1.93 36.84 10.21
CA TYR A 56 1.17 35.92 11.05
C TYR A 56 -0.25 35.67 10.48
N PHE A 57 -0.89 36.70 9.92
CA PHE A 57 -2.19 36.55 9.26
C PHE A 57 -2.11 35.75 7.95
N VAL A 58 -1.01 35.86 7.20
CA VAL A 58 -0.75 35.02 6.00
C VAL A 58 -0.62 33.54 6.40
N ILE A 59 0.15 33.27 7.46
CA ILE A 59 0.33 31.91 8.00
C ILE A 59 -0.99 31.34 8.49
N LEU A 60 -1.77 32.14 9.24
CA LEU A 60 -3.08 31.72 9.72
C LEU A 60 -4.01 31.37 8.55
N GLY A 61 -4.02 32.18 7.49
CA GLY A 61 -4.79 31.90 6.27
C GLY A 61 -4.33 30.62 5.55
N LEU A 62 -3.02 30.39 5.47
CA LEU A 62 -2.43 29.20 4.85
C LEU A 62 -2.78 27.93 5.63
N VAL A 63 -2.63 27.96 6.97
CA VAL A 63 -2.95 26.82 7.86
C VAL A 63 -4.43 26.46 7.79
N VAL A 64 -5.30 27.48 7.87
CA VAL A 64 -6.76 27.28 7.84
C VAL A 64 -7.20 26.75 6.47
N SER A 65 -6.76 27.38 5.37
CA SER A 65 -7.10 26.94 4.02
C SER A 65 -6.61 25.52 3.74
N PHE A 66 -5.34 25.23 4.04
CA PHE A 66 -4.76 23.91 3.83
C PHE A 66 -5.52 22.82 4.58
N SER A 67 -5.83 23.06 5.86
CA SER A 67 -6.57 22.10 6.68
C SER A 67 -7.99 21.87 6.14
N VAL A 68 -8.70 22.96 5.80
CA VAL A 68 -10.09 22.90 5.31
C VAL A 68 -10.17 22.23 3.94
N PHE A 69 -9.33 22.62 2.98
CA PHE A 69 -9.34 22.02 1.65
C PHE A 69 -8.91 20.55 1.66
N THR A 70 -7.95 20.17 2.51
CA THR A 70 -7.53 18.78 2.65
C THR A 70 -8.66 17.91 3.23
N LEU A 71 -9.31 18.39 4.30
CA LEU A 71 -10.42 17.68 4.94
C LEU A 71 -11.68 17.58 4.07
N ILE A 72 -12.05 18.68 3.38
CA ILE A 72 -13.20 18.68 2.47
C ILE A 72 -12.90 17.82 1.24
N GLY A 73 -11.68 17.92 0.70
CA GLY A 73 -11.25 17.12 -0.45
C GLY A 73 -11.29 15.62 -0.16
N SER A 74 -10.82 15.19 1.02
CA SER A 74 -10.87 13.78 1.42
C SER A 74 -12.29 13.29 1.67
N LEU A 75 -13.15 14.11 2.28
CA LEU A 75 -14.57 13.78 2.50
C LEU A 75 -15.35 13.62 1.19
N ILE A 76 -15.17 14.55 0.25
CA ILE A 76 -15.80 14.49 -1.08
C ILE A 76 -15.38 13.23 -1.82
N LEU A 77 -14.10 12.85 -1.73
CA LEU A 77 -13.58 11.66 -2.39
C LEU A 77 -14.14 10.37 -1.78
N ALA A 78 -14.25 10.32 -0.45
CA ALA A 78 -14.83 9.19 0.26
C ALA A 78 -16.32 8.97 -0.10
N VAL A 79 -17.09 10.05 -0.28
CA VAL A 79 -18.52 9.97 -0.63
C VAL A 79 -18.76 9.62 -2.10
N LEU A 80 -17.89 10.08 -3.00
CA LEU A 80 -18.05 9.88 -4.45
C LEU A 80 -17.41 8.59 -4.99
N GLY A 81 -16.63 7.85 -4.18
CA GLY A 81 -15.99 6.60 -4.58
C GLY A 81 -15.01 6.73 -5.76
N LEU A 82 -14.48 7.93 -6.00
CA LEU A 82 -13.58 8.21 -7.12
C LEU A 82 -12.15 7.71 -6.83
N PRO A 83 -11.43 7.21 -7.85
CA PRO A 83 -10.05 6.76 -7.66
C PRO A 83 -9.13 7.91 -7.23
N GLN A 84 -8.18 7.62 -6.32
CA GLN A 84 -7.23 8.60 -5.76
C GLN A 84 -6.39 9.32 -6.84
N ASP A 85 -6.25 8.72 -8.02
CA ASP A 85 -5.57 9.33 -9.16
C ASP A 85 -6.22 10.63 -9.65
N VAL A 86 -7.52 10.83 -9.44
CA VAL A 86 -8.22 12.05 -9.90
C VAL A 86 -7.69 13.31 -9.21
N LEU A 87 -7.47 13.27 -7.89
CA LEU A 87 -6.89 14.41 -7.16
C LEU A 87 -5.44 14.67 -7.60
N ARG A 88 -4.67 13.61 -7.85
CA ARG A 88 -3.29 13.72 -8.32
C ARG A 88 -3.23 14.42 -9.67
N TRP A 89 -4.04 13.98 -10.62
CA TRP A 89 -4.11 14.59 -11.96
C TRP A 89 -4.65 16.03 -11.92
N ALA A 90 -5.70 16.30 -11.14
CA ALA A 90 -6.21 17.66 -10.96
C ALA A 90 -5.14 18.60 -10.39
N GLY A 91 -4.38 18.15 -9.39
CA GLY A 91 -3.27 18.89 -8.81
C GLY A 91 -2.13 19.19 -9.79
N LEU A 92 -1.76 18.19 -10.61
CA LEU A 92 -0.73 18.35 -11.64
C LEU A 92 -1.16 19.33 -12.73
N VAL A 93 -2.42 19.28 -13.18
CA VAL A 93 -2.97 20.23 -14.16
C VAL A 93 -2.89 21.66 -13.62
N VAL A 94 -3.30 21.88 -12.37
CA VAL A 94 -3.21 23.21 -11.73
C VAL A 94 -1.76 23.69 -11.65
N LEU A 95 -0.81 22.81 -11.27
CA LEU A 95 0.60 23.17 -11.14
C LEU A 95 1.23 23.54 -12.49
N VAL A 96 0.89 22.81 -13.56
CA VAL A 96 1.31 23.14 -14.93
C VAL A 96 0.71 24.47 -15.38
N LEU A 97 -0.58 24.72 -15.13
CA LEU A 97 -1.22 26.00 -15.48
C LEU A 97 -0.54 27.19 -14.79
N ILE A 98 -0.20 27.07 -13.51
CA ILE A 98 0.54 28.10 -12.77
C ILE A 98 1.95 28.28 -13.34
N GLY A 99 2.66 27.19 -13.63
CA GLY A 99 3.99 27.23 -14.26
C GLY A 99 3.98 27.96 -15.62
N VAL A 100 2.98 27.67 -16.46
CA VAL A 100 2.79 28.33 -17.76
C VAL A 100 2.46 29.82 -17.58
N GLY A 101 1.63 30.18 -16.59
CA GLY A 101 1.32 31.57 -16.26
C GLY A 101 2.55 32.40 -15.84
N LEU A 102 3.52 31.78 -15.15
CA LEU A 102 4.76 32.44 -14.78
C LEU A 102 5.67 32.73 -15.98
N ILE A 103 5.64 31.86 -17.01
CA ILE A 103 6.41 32.00 -18.26
C ILE A 103 5.74 33.01 -19.20
N VAL A 104 4.41 32.94 -19.37
CA VAL A 104 3.65 33.73 -20.35
C VAL A 104 2.66 34.68 -19.65
N PRO A 105 2.99 35.97 -19.48
CA PRO A 105 2.14 36.94 -18.77
C PRO A 105 0.78 37.21 -19.45
N GLN A 106 0.61 36.87 -20.73
CA GLN A 106 -0.68 37.01 -21.43
C GLN A 106 -1.67 35.89 -21.07
N PHE A 107 -1.18 34.73 -20.63
CA PHE A 107 -2.02 33.59 -20.26
C PHE A 107 -2.72 33.81 -18.91
N GLU A 108 -2.06 34.56 -18.00
CA GLU A 108 -2.61 35.00 -16.71
C GLU A 108 -3.94 35.77 -16.90
N ALA A 109 -3.99 36.67 -17.90
CA ALA A 109 -5.19 37.45 -18.20
C ALA A 109 -6.36 36.63 -18.77
N ILE A 110 -6.08 35.47 -19.39
CA ILE A 110 -7.11 34.56 -19.90
C ILE A 110 -7.67 33.70 -18.75
N LEU A 111 -6.81 33.27 -17.82
CA LEU A 111 -7.22 32.54 -16.62
C LEU A 111 -8.08 33.39 -15.66
N GLU A 112 -7.84 34.70 -15.59
CA GLU A 112 -8.59 35.60 -14.70
C GLU A 112 -9.99 35.98 -15.24
N LYS A 113 -10.25 35.85 -16.54
CA LYS A 113 -11.56 36.17 -17.17
C LYS A 113 -12.77 35.49 -16.51
N PRO A 114 -12.78 34.17 -16.26
CA PRO A 114 -13.91 33.52 -15.59
C PRO A 114 -14.11 33.96 -14.12
N PHE A 115 -13.06 34.42 -13.45
CA PHE A 115 -13.12 34.90 -12.06
C PHE A 115 -13.41 36.40 -11.93
N ALA A 116 -13.40 37.16 -13.04
CA ALA A 116 -13.66 38.59 -13.06
C ALA A 116 -15.12 38.98 -12.70
N TRP A 117 -16.03 38.01 -12.64
CA TRP A 117 -17.42 38.21 -12.21
C TRP A 117 -17.56 38.39 -10.67
N ILE A 118 -16.54 38.06 -9.88
CA ILE A 118 -16.57 38.21 -8.42
C ILE A 118 -16.21 39.66 -8.04
N PRO A 119 -17.09 40.41 -7.36
CA PRO A 119 -16.84 41.81 -7.03
C PRO A 119 -15.64 41.97 -6.07
N LYS A 120 -14.61 42.70 -6.54
CA LYS A 120 -13.41 43.02 -5.76
C LYS A 120 -13.75 44.05 -4.67
N LYS A 121 -14.05 43.58 -3.47
CA LYS A 121 -14.14 44.45 -2.28
C LYS A 121 -12.72 44.78 -1.84
N ASP A 122 -12.38 46.06 -1.67
CA ASP A 122 -11.07 46.50 -1.15
C ASP A 122 -10.89 45.97 0.28
N VAL A 123 -10.23 44.80 0.38
CA VAL A 123 -9.92 44.19 1.65
C VAL A 123 -8.71 44.91 2.20
N GLY A 124 -8.93 45.68 3.28
CA GLY A 124 -7.88 46.44 3.96
C GLY A 124 -6.61 45.64 4.22
N THR A 125 -5.51 46.36 4.41
CA THR A 125 -4.12 45.88 4.36
C THR A 125 -3.76 44.73 5.32
N GLU A 126 -4.62 44.39 6.29
CA GLU A 126 -4.48 43.24 7.19
C GLU A 126 -5.21 41.98 6.66
N ARG A 127 -6.39 42.15 6.04
CA ARG A 127 -7.16 41.05 5.44
C ARG A 127 -6.58 40.57 4.11
N GLY A 128 -5.83 41.42 3.40
CA GLY A 128 -5.12 41.03 2.18
C GLY A 128 -4.08 39.92 2.42
N GLY A 129 -3.46 39.88 3.61
CA GLY A 129 -2.53 38.80 3.97
C GLY A 129 -3.23 37.45 4.16
N PHE A 130 -4.40 37.45 4.80
CA PHE A 130 -5.20 36.24 5.02
C PHE A 130 -5.74 35.65 3.71
N VAL A 131 -6.24 36.49 2.80
CA VAL A 131 -6.74 36.06 1.47
C VAL A 131 -5.61 35.48 0.62
N LEU A 132 -4.43 36.11 0.65
CA LEU A 132 -3.24 35.58 -0.01
C LEU A 132 -2.82 34.22 0.57
N GLY A 133 -2.88 34.07 1.91
CA GLY A 133 -2.64 32.79 2.59
C GLY A 133 -3.62 31.70 2.15
N ILE A 134 -4.92 32.04 1.97
CA ILE A 134 -5.93 31.09 1.50
C ILE A 134 -5.59 30.56 0.10
N ALA A 135 -5.25 31.46 -0.82
CA ALA A 135 -4.90 31.10 -2.20
C ALA A 135 -3.64 30.22 -2.25
N LEU A 136 -2.62 30.55 -1.45
CA LEU A 136 -1.38 29.77 -1.37
C LEU A 136 -1.60 28.38 -0.76
N GLY A 137 -2.48 28.26 0.26
CA GLY A 137 -2.81 26.99 0.89
C GLY A 137 -3.43 25.97 -0.08
N ALA A 138 -4.31 26.42 -0.99
CA ALA A 138 -4.93 25.55 -1.99
C ALA A 138 -3.92 25.02 -3.02
N VAL A 139 -2.93 25.84 -3.42
CA VAL A 139 -1.86 25.46 -4.35
C VAL A 139 -0.85 24.52 -3.70
N TYR A 140 -0.75 24.52 -2.36
CA TYR A 140 0.21 23.71 -1.62
C TYR A 140 -0.19 22.23 -1.52
N VAL A 141 -1.49 21.92 -1.59
CA VAL A 141 -2.05 20.57 -1.47
C VAL A 141 -1.39 19.53 -2.40
N PRO A 142 -1.23 19.76 -3.72
CA PRO A 142 -0.60 18.77 -4.59
C PRO A 142 0.89 18.55 -4.34
N CYS A 143 1.56 19.45 -3.62
CA CYS A 143 3.01 19.42 -3.40
C CYS A 143 3.43 18.72 -2.09
N ALA A 144 2.50 18.44 -1.18
CA ALA A 144 2.81 17.88 0.14
C ALA A 144 2.93 16.33 0.18
N GLY A 145 2.98 15.68 -0.98
CA GLY A 145 3.60 14.37 -1.17
C GLY A 145 2.99 13.21 -0.36
N PRO A 146 3.80 12.18 -0.01
CA PRO A 146 3.35 10.99 0.73
C PRO A 146 2.76 11.28 2.11
N VAL A 147 3.12 12.41 2.73
CA VAL A 147 2.63 12.79 4.06
C VAL A 147 1.15 13.18 4.00
N LEU A 148 0.73 13.91 2.97
CA LEU A 148 -0.69 14.17 2.71
C LEU A 148 -1.46 12.89 2.36
N ALA A 149 -0.83 11.94 1.68
CA ALA A 149 -1.43 10.63 1.41
C ALA A 149 -1.69 9.88 2.74
N ALA A 150 -0.74 9.89 3.67
CA ALA A 150 -0.92 9.30 5.00
C ALA A 150 -2.03 9.99 5.81
N ILE A 151 -2.11 11.33 5.78
CA ILE A 151 -3.19 12.10 6.45
C ILE A 151 -4.55 11.80 5.80
N THR A 152 -4.59 11.69 4.47
CA THR A 152 -5.82 11.40 3.71
C THR A 152 -6.30 9.99 3.96
N VAL A 153 -5.40 9.01 4.00
CA VAL A 153 -5.69 7.61 4.36
C VAL A 153 -6.18 7.51 5.80
N ALA A 154 -5.52 8.20 6.74
CA ALA A 154 -5.98 8.28 8.12
C ALA A 154 -7.40 8.89 8.20
N GLY A 155 -7.68 9.93 7.40
CA GLY A 155 -9.00 10.55 7.30
C GLY A 155 -10.07 9.67 6.67
N SER A 156 -9.72 8.81 5.71
CA SER A 156 -10.68 7.92 5.02
C SER A 156 -11.13 6.73 5.88
N THR A 157 -10.48 6.46 7.00
CA THR A 157 -10.92 5.43 7.98
C THR A 157 -12.17 5.84 8.78
N GLY A 158 -12.75 7.02 8.51
CA GLY A 158 -14.04 7.44 9.06
C GLY A 158 -14.00 7.92 10.52
N ARG A 159 -12.84 7.89 11.18
CA ARG A 159 -12.65 8.47 12.51
C ARG A 159 -11.84 9.77 12.40
N ILE A 160 -12.52 10.90 12.26
CA ILE A 160 -11.88 12.23 12.45
C ILE A 160 -11.58 12.39 13.95
N GLY A 161 -10.56 11.69 14.44
CA GLY A 161 -10.09 11.78 15.82
C GLY A 161 -9.31 13.07 16.06
N LEU A 162 -9.15 13.43 17.34
CA LEU A 162 -8.27 14.53 17.78
C LEU A 162 -6.83 14.39 17.24
N GLU A 163 -6.39 13.15 16.98
CA GLU A 163 -5.05 12.83 16.47
C GLU A 163 -4.81 13.37 15.06
N THR A 164 -5.75 13.18 14.13
CA THR A 164 -5.65 13.68 12.75
C THR A 164 -5.68 15.20 12.71
N VAL A 165 -6.50 15.83 13.56
CA VAL A 165 -6.58 17.29 13.69
C VAL A 165 -5.27 17.86 14.23
N VAL A 166 -4.72 17.27 15.30
CA VAL A 166 -3.44 17.69 15.89
C VAL A 166 -2.30 17.52 14.88
N LEU A 167 -2.23 16.38 14.19
CA LEU A 167 -1.21 16.10 13.17
C LEU A 167 -1.28 17.10 12.00
N THR A 168 -2.48 17.39 11.50
CA THR A 168 -2.68 18.34 10.39
C THR A 168 -2.31 19.76 10.80
N ALA A 169 -2.72 20.18 12.01
CA ALA A 169 -2.40 21.50 12.54
C ALA A 169 -0.90 21.69 12.76
N THR A 170 -0.22 20.71 13.36
CA THR A 170 1.23 20.81 13.61
C THR A 170 2.05 20.70 12.33
N PHE A 171 1.60 19.90 11.36
CA PHE A 171 2.18 19.87 10.02
C PHE A 171 2.09 21.22 9.31
N ALA A 172 0.92 21.84 9.33
CA ALA A 172 0.72 23.15 8.73
C ALA A 172 1.59 24.23 9.42
N VAL A 173 1.73 24.18 10.75
CA VAL A 173 2.63 25.06 11.51
C VAL A 173 4.10 24.81 11.15
N GLY A 174 4.50 23.54 11.03
CA GLY A 174 5.86 23.14 10.63
C GLY A 174 6.23 23.63 9.24
N ALA A 175 5.32 23.54 8.27
CA ALA A 175 5.52 24.04 6.91
C ALA A 175 5.55 25.57 6.82
N ALA A 176 4.80 26.25 7.69
CA ALA A 176 4.75 27.70 7.73
C ALA A 176 6.04 28.34 8.28
N LEU A 177 6.78 27.64 9.15
CA LEU A 177 7.95 28.19 9.82
C LEU A 177 9.13 28.50 8.86
N PRO A 178 9.57 27.58 7.96
CA PRO A 178 10.58 27.90 6.96
C PRO A 178 10.14 29.04 6.04
N LEU A 179 8.87 29.03 5.61
CA LEU A 179 8.31 30.08 4.76
C LEU A 179 8.37 31.46 5.44
N LEU A 180 8.11 31.53 6.74
CA LEU A 180 8.25 32.76 7.53
C LEU A 180 9.70 33.23 7.59
N ILE A 181 10.65 32.31 7.86
CA ILE A 181 12.08 32.62 7.91
C ILE A 181 12.55 33.16 6.57
N PHE A 182 12.18 32.50 5.47
CA PHE A 182 12.49 32.96 4.13
C PHE A 182 11.84 34.33 3.87
N ALA A 183 10.54 34.50 4.07
CA ALA A 183 9.86 35.78 3.83
C ALA A 183 10.53 36.96 4.56
N LEU A 184 10.96 36.77 5.82
CA LEU A 184 11.70 37.78 6.60
C LEU A 184 13.13 38.01 6.09
N ALA A 185 13.85 36.94 5.73
CA ALA A 185 15.21 37.03 5.19
C ALA A 185 15.22 37.75 3.82
N GLY A 186 14.24 37.44 2.97
CA GLY A 186 14.11 38.06 1.66
C GLY A 186 13.82 39.54 1.70
N ARG A 187 13.07 40.01 2.69
CA ARG A 187 12.85 41.46 2.89
C ARG A 187 14.17 42.20 3.11
N ARG A 188 15.06 41.68 3.97
CA ARG A 188 16.41 42.24 4.19
C ARG A 188 17.27 42.20 2.93
N VAL A 189 17.20 41.13 2.14
CA VAL A 189 18.00 40.96 0.92
C VAL A 189 17.48 41.86 -0.22
N ALA A 190 16.16 41.96 -0.39
CA ALA A 190 15.52 42.80 -1.42
C ALA A 190 15.73 44.30 -1.18
N GLU A 191 15.76 44.73 0.10
CA GLU A 191 16.10 46.12 0.48
C GLU A 191 17.58 46.44 0.19
N ARG A 192 18.47 45.44 0.29
CA ARG A 192 19.93 45.63 0.16
C ARG A 192 20.48 45.45 -1.26
N VAL A 193 19.83 44.65 -2.10
CA VAL A 193 20.38 44.25 -3.42
C VAL A 193 19.54 44.82 -4.57
N ARG A 194 19.90 46.00 -5.08
CA ARG A 194 19.27 46.61 -6.28
C ARG A 194 19.41 45.77 -7.56
N SER A 195 20.44 44.92 -7.65
CA SER A 195 20.68 44.03 -8.81
C SER A 195 19.59 42.96 -8.99
N PHE A 196 18.92 42.57 -7.89
CA PHE A 196 17.85 41.57 -7.90
C PHE A 196 16.62 42.06 -8.70
N ARG A 197 16.37 43.38 -8.74
CA ARG A 197 15.30 43.99 -9.55
C ARG A 197 15.55 43.90 -11.06
N LYS A 198 16.80 43.93 -11.52
CA LYS A 198 17.12 43.83 -12.96
C LYS A 198 16.91 42.43 -13.55
N HIS A 199 17.00 41.38 -12.73
CA HIS A 199 16.87 39.98 -13.16
C HIS A 199 15.51 39.34 -12.82
N GLN A 200 14.52 40.14 -12.38
CA GLN A 200 13.20 39.63 -11.96
C GLN A 200 12.51 38.79 -13.02
N ARG A 201 12.58 39.21 -14.29
CA ARG A 201 11.96 38.48 -15.40
C ARG A 201 12.64 37.13 -15.64
N GLY A 202 13.97 37.07 -15.53
CA GLY A 202 14.73 35.82 -15.65
C GLY A 202 14.39 34.84 -14.53
N ILE A 203 14.42 35.31 -13.27
CA ILE A 203 14.12 34.47 -12.11
C ILE A 203 12.70 33.90 -12.17
N ARG A 204 11.70 34.69 -12.61
CA ARG A 204 10.31 34.23 -12.75
C ARG A 204 10.16 33.15 -13.83
N ILE A 205 10.80 33.33 -14.99
CA ILE A 205 10.76 32.37 -16.09
C ILE A 205 11.48 31.08 -15.70
N THR A 206 12.65 31.17 -15.08
CA THR A 206 13.37 29.99 -14.57
C THR A 206 12.54 29.24 -13.53
N GLY A 207 11.87 29.93 -12.61
CA GLY A 207 10.96 29.32 -11.64
C GLY A 207 9.78 28.59 -12.32
N GLY A 208 9.16 29.21 -13.33
CA GLY A 208 8.10 28.57 -14.11
C GLY A 208 8.56 27.32 -14.85
N ILE A 209 9.75 27.35 -15.47
CA ILE A 209 10.34 26.19 -16.17
C ILE A 209 10.63 25.04 -15.20
N VAL A 210 11.20 25.34 -14.02
CA VAL A 210 11.49 24.33 -12.99
C VAL A 210 10.20 23.71 -12.45
N MET A 211 9.14 24.50 -12.25
CA MET A 211 7.81 23.99 -11.84
C MET A 211 7.23 23.01 -12.86
N ILE A 212 7.27 23.36 -14.15
CA ILE A 212 6.75 22.49 -15.21
C ILE A 212 7.59 21.21 -15.31
N ALA A 213 8.92 21.32 -15.26
CA ALA A 213 9.81 20.17 -15.29
C ALA A 213 9.55 19.21 -14.12
N LEU A 214 9.28 19.75 -12.93
CA LEU A 214 8.91 18.97 -11.76
C LEU A 214 7.53 18.31 -11.90
N ALA A 215 6.53 19.01 -12.44
CA ALA A 215 5.21 18.45 -12.73
C ALA A 215 5.31 17.25 -13.68
N ILE A 216 6.10 17.38 -14.74
CA ILE A 216 6.37 16.31 -15.71
C ILE A 216 7.09 15.16 -15.00
N GLY A 217 8.10 15.44 -14.17
CA GLY A 217 8.79 14.42 -13.38
C GLY A 217 7.86 13.63 -12.45
N LEU A 218 6.86 14.28 -11.85
CA LEU A 218 5.84 13.64 -11.00
C LEU A 218 4.89 12.73 -11.79
N VAL A 219 4.58 13.07 -13.05
CA VAL A 219 3.79 12.19 -13.94
C VAL A 219 4.52 10.86 -14.19
N PHE A 220 5.83 10.91 -14.37
CA PHE A 220 6.67 9.73 -14.63
C PHE A 220 7.21 9.05 -13.36
N ASN A 221 6.79 9.48 -12.15
CA ASN A 221 7.30 8.99 -10.86
C ASN A 221 8.84 9.06 -10.72
N VAL A 222 9.45 10.03 -11.40
CA VAL A 222 10.91 10.25 -11.40
C VAL A 222 11.47 10.58 -10.01
N PRO A 223 10.78 11.35 -9.13
CA PRO A 223 11.25 11.58 -7.76
C PRO A 223 11.37 10.29 -6.93
N GLN A 224 10.46 9.33 -7.12
CA GLN A 224 10.49 8.03 -6.46
C GLN A 224 11.63 7.16 -7.00
N LEU A 225 11.94 7.27 -8.29
CA LEU A 225 13.09 6.61 -8.92
C LEU A 225 14.42 7.21 -8.42
N LEU A 226 14.51 8.54 -8.32
CA LEU A 226 15.67 9.26 -7.78
C LEU A 226 15.87 8.98 -6.29
N GLN A 227 14.80 8.89 -5.49
CA GLN A 227 14.90 8.48 -4.08
C GLN A 227 15.38 7.03 -3.91
N ARG A 228 15.13 6.15 -4.89
CA ARG A 228 15.69 4.79 -4.92
C ARG A 228 17.14 4.74 -5.42
N LEU A 229 17.56 5.72 -6.22
CA LEU A 229 18.89 5.80 -6.86
C LEU A 229 19.90 6.69 -6.10
N VAL A 230 19.50 7.36 -5.02
CA VAL A 230 20.40 8.09 -4.11
C VAL A 230 20.56 7.31 -2.79
N PRO A 231 21.42 6.28 -2.73
CA PRO A 231 21.98 5.80 -1.47
C PRO A 231 22.99 6.82 -0.91
N ASP A 232 23.12 6.85 0.42
CA ASP A 232 24.34 7.28 1.14
C ASP A 232 24.65 8.76 1.43
N TYR A 233 23.64 9.57 1.73
CA TYR A 233 23.86 10.70 2.67
C TYR A 233 22.89 10.69 3.87
N THR A 234 21.73 10.07 3.70
CA THR A 234 20.76 9.85 4.77
C THR A 234 21.15 8.68 5.68
N SER A 235 21.94 7.70 5.23
CA SER A 235 22.38 6.54 6.02
C SER A 235 23.36 6.95 7.15
N ALA A 236 24.23 7.93 6.91
CA ALA A 236 25.13 8.46 7.95
C ALA A 236 24.40 9.29 9.02
N LEU A 237 23.32 9.99 8.64
CA LEU A 237 22.41 10.64 9.59
C LEU A 237 21.46 9.63 10.25
N GLN A 238 20.97 8.62 9.52
CA GLN A 238 20.21 7.48 10.05
C GLN A 238 21.06 6.60 10.97
N GLY A 239 22.38 6.56 10.86
CA GLY A 239 23.24 5.87 11.82
C GLY A 239 23.25 6.57 13.19
N GLN A 240 23.10 7.89 13.23
CA GLN A 240 22.99 8.66 14.48
C GLN A 240 21.56 8.78 15.02
N PHE A 241 20.54 8.63 14.18
CA PHE A 241 19.12 8.68 14.58
C PHE A 241 18.41 7.32 14.61
N GLY A 242 18.96 6.28 13.98
CA GLY A 242 18.34 4.96 13.80
C GLY A 242 18.43 4.04 15.02
N ASN A 243 19.21 4.42 16.02
CA ASN A 243 19.24 3.76 17.33
C ASN A 243 18.29 4.42 18.34
N SER A 244 17.54 5.46 17.96
CA SER A 244 16.52 6.00 18.86
C SER A 244 15.17 5.34 18.61
N GLU A 245 14.53 4.93 19.70
CA GLU A 245 13.16 4.42 19.81
C GLU A 245 12.10 5.28 19.06
N GLN A 246 12.48 6.49 18.64
CA GLN A 246 11.68 7.44 17.89
C GLN A 246 11.62 7.15 16.39
N VAL A 247 12.65 6.53 15.79
CA VAL A 247 12.65 6.15 14.36
C VAL A 247 11.89 4.83 14.15
N SER A 248 11.95 3.89 15.08
CA SER A 248 11.09 2.71 15.10
C SER A 248 9.61 3.09 15.29
N LYS A 249 9.30 4.08 16.14
CA LYS A 249 7.96 4.70 16.22
C LYS A 249 7.55 5.45 14.95
N ALA A 250 8.50 6.00 14.20
CA ALA A 250 8.20 6.65 12.92
C ALA A 250 7.96 5.64 11.78
N LEU A 251 8.63 4.49 11.81
CA LEU A 251 8.29 3.34 10.95
C LEU A 251 6.95 2.69 11.36
N ALA A 252 6.54 2.85 12.62
CA ALA A 252 5.21 2.50 13.13
C ALA A 252 4.09 3.47 12.66
N LEU A 253 4.41 4.62 12.03
CA LEU A 253 3.42 5.58 11.51
C LEU A 253 2.60 5.07 10.32
N GLY A 254 2.91 3.88 9.79
CA GLY A 254 2.04 3.17 8.86
C GLY A 254 0.82 2.52 9.54
N GLY A 255 0.68 2.61 10.86
CA GLY A 255 -0.34 1.88 11.62
C GLY A 255 -0.13 0.36 11.65
N LEU A 256 1.00 -0.12 11.09
CA LEU A 256 1.34 -1.54 11.00
C LEU A 256 1.97 -2.08 12.30
N VAL A 257 2.59 -1.21 13.11
CA VAL A 257 3.17 -1.57 14.41
C VAL A 257 2.42 -0.84 15.53
N ASN A 258 1.91 -1.58 16.49
CA ASN A 258 1.10 -1.10 17.61
C ASN A 258 1.55 -1.78 18.92
N ASP A 259 0.88 -1.45 20.03
CA ASP A 259 1.27 -2.01 21.34
C ASP A 259 1.07 -3.52 21.48
N GLN A 260 0.20 -4.13 20.67
CA GLN A 260 -0.03 -5.58 20.67
C GLN A 260 1.02 -6.35 19.88
N ASN A 261 1.58 -5.76 18.81
CA ASN A 261 2.39 -6.50 17.85
C ASN A 261 3.86 -6.05 17.74
N LYS A 262 4.25 -5.04 18.53
CA LYS A 262 5.61 -4.49 18.54
C LYS A 262 6.67 -5.52 18.89
N ASP A 263 6.33 -6.53 19.69
CA ASP A 263 7.29 -7.52 20.18
C ASP A 263 7.43 -8.74 19.26
N LEU A 264 6.59 -8.86 18.21
CA LEU A 264 6.62 -10.00 17.29
C LEU A 264 7.95 -10.11 16.52
N ASP A 265 8.69 -9.00 16.36
CA ASP A 265 9.99 -8.99 15.69
C ASP A 265 11.14 -9.57 16.54
N LYS A 266 10.87 -9.93 17.80
CA LYS A 266 11.80 -10.67 18.65
C LYS A 266 11.92 -12.14 18.27
N CYS A 267 10.91 -12.70 17.60
CA CYS A 267 10.98 -14.07 17.10
C CYS A 267 11.63 -14.07 15.71
N THR A 268 12.48 -15.05 15.47
CA THR A 268 13.07 -15.34 14.17
C THR A 268 12.15 -16.26 13.36
N ASP A 269 12.19 -16.13 12.04
CA ASP A 269 11.34 -16.94 11.16
C ASP A 269 11.79 -18.41 11.19
N GLY A 270 10.93 -19.28 11.70
CA GLY A 270 11.12 -20.72 11.66
C GLY A 270 12.19 -21.24 12.62
N ALA A 271 12.37 -20.60 13.79
CA ALA A 271 13.29 -21.09 14.81
C ALA A 271 13.00 -22.55 15.21
N SER A 272 14.04 -23.35 15.43
CA SER A 272 13.92 -24.76 15.86
C SER A 272 13.83 -24.93 17.39
N VAL A 273 13.80 -23.81 18.11
CA VAL A 273 13.71 -23.69 19.58
C VAL A 273 12.69 -22.61 19.93
N LEU A 274 12.04 -22.75 21.08
CA LEU A 274 11.05 -21.77 21.55
C LEU A 274 11.70 -20.42 21.86
N GLU A 275 11.15 -19.36 21.27
CA GLU A 275 11.49 -17.97 21.53
C GLU A 275 10.40 -17.30 22.37
N SER A 276 10.46 -15.99 22.61
CA SER A 276 9.40 -15.25 23.32
C SER A 276 9.25 -13.85 22.74
N CYS A 277 8.17 -13.65 21.99
CA CYS A 277 7.92 -12.44 21.21
C CYS A 277 6.65 -11.70 21.62
N GLY A 278 6.39 -11.69 22.93
CA GLY A 278 5.30 -10.93 23.54
C GLY A 278 3.95 -11.64 23.50
N THR A 279 2.94 -11.00 24.09
CA THR A 279 1.56 -11.50 24.10
C THR A 279 1.02 -11.55 22.67
N ALA A 280 0.25 -12.59 22.35
CA ALA A 280 -0.40 -12.71 21.06
C ALA A 280 -1.33 -11.50 20.80
N PRO A 281 -1.22 -10.85 19.62
CA PRO A 281 -2.17 -9.81 19.24
C PRO A 281 -3.59 -10.34 19.12
N ASP A 282 -4.58 -9.48 19.26
CA ASP A 282 -5.98 -9.91 19.14
C ASP A 282 -6.32 -10.32 17.71
N ILE A 283 -7.15 -11.38 17.59
CA ILE A 283 -7.88 -11.72 16.37
C ILE A 283 -9.06 -10.74 16.25
N GLN A 284 -8.90 -9.71 15.42
CA GLN A 284 -9.80 -8.56 15.34
C GLN A 284 -10.32 -8.32 13.92
N GLY A 285 -11.46 -7.65 13.83
CA GLY A 285 -12.07 -7.29 12.55
C GLY A 285 -12.54 -8.49 11.74
N ILE A 286 -12.84 -9.61 12.41
CA ILE A 286 -13.37 -10.83 11.77
C ILE A 286 -14.84 -10.62 11.42
N GLN A 287 -15.19 -10.89 10.17
CA GLN A 287 -16.56 -10.73 9.67
C GLN A 287 -17.45 -11.92 10.07
N GLU A 288 -16.89 -13.13 10.02
CA GLU A 288 -17.63 -14.36 10.28
C GLU A 288 -16.68 -15.44 10.80
N TRP A 289 -17.21 -16.35 11.61
CA TRP A 289 -16.51 -17.53 12.10
C TRP A 289 -17.20 -18.79 11.58
N PHE A 290 -16.41 -19.82 11.27
CA PHE A 290 -16.87 -21.15 10.92
C PHE A 290 -16.27 -22.18 11.87
N ASN A 291 -16.89 -23.36 11.93
CA ASN A 291 -16.44 -24.49 12.75
C ASN A 291 -16.33 -24.15 14.26
N THR A 292 -17.09 -23.16 14.72
CA THR A 292 -17.24 -22.84 16.15
C THR A 292 -18.67 -23.08 16.61
N PRO A 293 -18.92 -23.36 17.90
CA PRO A 293 -20.27 -23.52 18.42
C PRO A 293 -21.14 -22.29 18.10
N GLY A 294 -22.15 -22.49 17.23
CA GLY A 294 -23.05 -21.41 16.79
C GLY A 294 -22.39 -20.31 15.97
N ASN A 295 -21.24 -20.57 15.33
CA ASN A 295 -20.44 -19.57 14.60
C ASN A 295 -20.05 -18.36 15.48
N ALA A 296 -19.90 -18.58 16.79
CA ALA A 296 -19.50 -17.56 17.74
C ALA A 296 -18.01 -17.20 17.60
N PRO A 297 -17.62 -15.93 17.81
CA PRO A 297 -16.22 -15.53 17.85
C PRO A 297 -15.45 -16.17 19.00
N ILE A 298 -14.16 -16.48 18.75
CA ILE A 298 -13.23 -16.93 19.77
C ILE A 298 -12.29 -15.77 20.13
N ALA A 299 -12.21 -15.45 21.41
CA ALA A 299 -11.23 -14.50 21.94
C ALA A 299 -10.06 -15.27 22.57
N LEU A 300 -8.83 -14.81 22.33
CA LEU A 300 -7.62 -15.52 22.76
C LEU A 300 -7.46 -15.61 24.29
N ASP A 301 -8.01 -14.65 25.02
CA ASP A 301 -8.06 -14.65 26.48
C ASP A 301 -8.85 -15.83 27.06
N GLN A 302 -9.85 -16.34 26.32
CA GLN A 302 -10.62 -17.53 26.69
C GLN A 302 -9.83 -18.84 26.47
N LEU A 303 -8.69 -18.78 25.78
CA LEU A 303 -7.86 -19.94 25.48
C LEU A 303 -6.66 -20.08 26.41
N HIS A 304 -6.53 -19.23 27.44
CA HIS A 304 -5.51 -19.41 28.47
C HIS A 304 -5.57 -20.82 29.07
N GLY A 305 -4.40 -21.46 29.19
CA GLY A 305 -4.27 -22.86 29.57
C GLY A 305 -4.11 -23.83 28.39
N LYS A 306 -4.46 -23.41 27.16
CA LYS A 306 -4.25 -24.19 25.93
C LYS A 306 -3.07 -23.67 25.12
N VAL A 307 -2.46 -24.54 24.34
CA VAL A 307 -1.51 -24.14 23.28
C VAL A 307 -2.34 -23.74 22.07
N VAL A 308 -2.07 -22.59 21.45
CA VAL A 308 -2.84 -22.10 20.30
C VAL A 308 -1.95 -21.98 19.07
N LEU A 309 -2.38 -22.55 17.95
CA LEU A 309 -1.76 -22.36 16.64
C LEU A 309 -2.67 -21.47 15.79
N VAL A 310 -2.19 -20.27 15.45
CA VAL A 310 -2.85 -19.40 14.48
C VAL A 310 -2.26 -19.67 13.10
N ASP A 311 -3.08 -20.18 12.19
CA ASP A 311 -2.73 -20.57 10.82
C ASP A 311 -3.36 -19.57 9.82
N PHE A 312 -2.54 -18.76 9.17
CA PHE A 312 -2.98 -17.85 8.12
C PHE A 312 -2.98 -18.56 6.77
N TRP A 313 -4.15 -18.64 6.14
CA TRP A 313 -4.34 -19.38 4.91
C TRP A 313 -5.31 -18.70 3.94
N ALA A 314 -5.26 -19.12 2.68
CA ALA A 314 -6.22 -18.79 1.65
C ALA A 314 -6.54 -20.07 0.87
N TYR A 315 -7.81 -20.36 0.61
CA TYR A 315 -8.17 -21.70 0.11
C TYR A 315 -7.69 -21.97 -1.33
N SER A 316 -7.51 -20.94 -2.15
CA SER A 316 -7.01 -21.11 -3.52
C SER A 316 -5.47 -21.13 -3.62
N CYS A 317 -4.76 -20.81 -2.54
CA CYS A 317 -3.30 -20.80 -2.47
C CYS A 317 -2.74 -22.23 -2.42
N ILE A 318 -1.89 -22.60 -3.38
CA ILE A 318 -1.36 -23.98 -3.44
C ILE A 318 -0.44 -24.31 -2.25
N ASN A 319 0.35 -23.35 -1.79
CA ASN A 319 1.23 -23.52 -0.63
C ASN A 319 0.41 -23.80 0.62
N CYS A 320 -0.74 -23.12 0.78
CA CYS A 320 -1.69 -23.43 1.84
C CYS A 320 -2.28 -24.84 1.66
N GLN A 321 -2.71 -25.22 0.45
CA GLN A 321 -3.27 -26.56 0.20
C GLN A 321 -2.30 -27.70 0.53
N ARG A 322 -0.98 -27.50 0.37
CA ARG A 322 0.06 -28.47 0.79
C ARG A 322 0.36 -28.41 2.29
N SER A 323 0.28 -27.22 2.90
CA SER A 323 0.52 -27.02 4.33
C SER A 323 -0.63 -27.49 5.24
N VAL A 324 -1.88 -27.26 4.83
CA VAL A 324 -3.08 -27.55 5.62
C VAL A 324 -3.19 -29.02 6.05
N PRO A 325 -2.86 -30.03 5.23
CA PRO A 325 -2.83 -31.43 5.68
C PRO A 325 -1.99 -31.68 6.94
N HIS A 326 -0.87 -30.97 7.10
CA HIS A 326 -0.05 -31.04 8.33
C HIS A 326 -0.79 -30.42 9.52
N VAL A 327 -1.41 -29.25 9.32
CA VAL A 327 -2.17 -28.55 10.37
C VAL A 327 -3.39 -29.35 10.81
N VAL A 328 -4.13 -29.96 9.87
CA VAL A 328 -5.25 -30.87 10.14
C VAL A 328 -4.79 -32.09 10.92
N ALA A 329 -3.62 -32.65 10.58
CA ALA A 329 -3.06 -33.78 11.32
C ALA A 329 -2.68 -33.40 12.76
N TRP A 330 -2.09 -32.23 12.97
CA TRP A 330 -1.76 -31.72 14.32
C TRP A 330 -3.00 -31.45 15.15
N ASP A 331 -4.00 -30.77 14.58
CA ASP A 331 -5.29 -30.55 15.23
C ASP A 331 -5.90 -31.89 15.67
N LYS A 332 -6.02 -32.86 14.76
CA LYS A 332 -6.57 -34.18 15.08
C LYS A 332 -5.77 -34.93 16.16
N ALA A 333 -4.43 -34.85 16.11
CA ALA A 333 -3.55 -35.55 17.04
C ALA A 333 -3.54 -34.92 18.44
N TYR A 334 -3.61 -33.59 18.52
CA TYR A 334 -3.29 -32.85 19.74
C TYR A 334 -4.44 -32.05 20.33
N ARG A 335 -5.61 -31.96 19.66
CA ARG A 335 -6.78 -31.23 20.19
C ARG A 335 -7.21 -31.73 21.57
N ALA A 336 -7.22 -33.06 21.77
CA ALA A 336 -7.52 -33.65 23.08
C ALA A 336 -6.42 -33.44 24.15
N ALA A 337 -5.19 -33.15 23.72
CA ALA A 337 -4.05 -32.89 24.59
C ALA A 337 -3.91 -31.41 24.99
N GLY A 338 -4.76 -30.52 24.44
CA GLY A 338 -4.77 -29.09 24.77
C GLY A 338 -4.28 -28.16 23.66
N LEU A 339 -4.15 -28.64 22.42
CA LEU A 339 -3.93 -27.79 21.25
C LEU A 339 -5.28 -27.20 20.77
N GLU A 340 -5.29 -25.91 20.47
CA GLU A 340 -6.37 -25.23 19.74
C GLU A 340 -5.80 -24.68 18.44
N VAL A 341 -6.40 -25.01 17.29
CA VAL A 341 -5.99 -24.43 16.00
C VAL A 341 -7.04 -23.41 15.57
N ILE A 342 -6.60 -22.23 15.14
CA ILE A 342 -7.46 -21.21 14.54
C ILE A 342 -6.93 -20.89 13.15
N GLY A 343 -7.70 -21.25 12.12
CA GLY A 343 -7.41 -20.88 10.74
C GLY A 343 -7.90 -19.47 10.43
N VAL A 344 -7.01 -18.49 10.38
CA VAL A 344 -7.35 -17.14 9.92
C VAL A 344 -7.32 -17.13 8.39
N HIS A 345 -8.50 -17.17 7.78
CA HIS A 345 -8.65 -17.08 6.34
C HIS A 345 -8.54 -15.61 5.90
N SER A 346 -7.38 -15.22 5.41
CA SER A 346 -7.11 -13.88 4.87
C SER A 346 -7.12 -13.96 3.33
N PRO A 347 -8.09 -13.34 2.64
CA PRO A 347 -8.30 -13.54 1.21
C PRO A 347 -7.25 -12.82 0.36
N GLU A 348 -6.69 -13.52 -0.62
CA GLU A 348 -5.83 -12.97 -1.67
C GLU A 348 -6.66 -12.36 -2.81
N TYR A 349 -7.78 -13.00 -3.17
CA TYR A 349 -8.66 -12.59 -4.25
C TYR A 349 -10.05 -12.17 -3.75
N ALA A 350 -10.77 -11.36 -4.52
CA ALA A 350 -12.11 -10.90 -4.14
C ALA A 350 -13.11 -12.06 -3.94
N PHE A 351 -13.01 -13.11 -4.75
CA PHE A 351 -13.89 -14.27 -4.64
C PHE A 351 -13.66 -15.08 -3.36
N GLU A 352 -12.51 -14.92 -2.71
CA GLU A 352 -12.19 -15.56 -1.44
C GLU A 352 -12.80 -14.83 -0.23
N LYS A 353 -13.42 -13.66 -0.45
CA LYS A 353 -14.17 -12.96 0.58
C LYS A 353 -15.55 -13.57 0.84
N VAL A 354 -16.02 -14.43 -0.06
CA VAL A 354 -17.37 -14.99 -0.04
C VAL A 354 -17.41 -16.15 0.96
N PRO A 355 -18.19 -16.06 2.07
CA PRO A 355 -18.24 -17.09 3.11
C PRO A 355 -18.47 -18.51 2.59
N GLY A 356 -19.42 -18.70 1.68
CA GLY A 356 -19.74 -20.01 1.12
C GLY A 356 -18.59 -20.64 0.32
N ASN A 357 -17.78 -19.82 -0.35
CA ASN A 357 -16.58 -20.31 -1.07
C ASN A 357 -15.52 -20.80 -0.09
N VAL A 358 -15.30 -20.04 1.00
CA VAL A 358 -14.33 -20.39 2.05
C VAL A 358 -14.75 -21.66 2.79
N GLN A 359 -16.04 -21.79 3.12
CA GLN A 359 -16.59 -23.02 3.73
C GLN A 359 -16.38 -24.24 2.82
N ALA A 360 -16.67 -24.11 1.52
CA ALA A 360 -16.45 -25.20 0.56
C ALA A 360 -14.96 -25.56 0.44
N GLY A 361 -14.07 -24.57 0.42
CA GLY A 361 -12.62 -24.76 0.40
C GLY A 361 -12.10 -25.43 1.68
N ALA A 362 -12.53 -24.98 2.85
CA ALA A 362 -12.21 -25.59 4.14
C ALA A 362 -12.66 -27.05 4.20
N ALA A 363 -13.89 -27.34 3.78
CA ALA A 363 -14.41 -28.70 3.73
C ALA A 363 -13.59 -29.61 2.77
N ALA A 364 -13.22 -29.09 1.59
CA ALA A 364 -12.40 -29.84 0.63
C ALA A 364 -10.98 -30.15 1.17
N LEU A 365 -10.46 -29.32 2.07
CA LEU A 365 -9.16 -29.52 2.72
C LEU A 365 -9.24 -30.28 4.05
N GLY A 366 -10.44 -30.68 4.50
CA GLY A 366 -10.65 -31.38 5.76
C GLY A 366 -10.44 -30.51 7.00
N ILE A 367 -10.66 -29.20 6.89
CA ILE A 367 -10.54 -28.25 8.00
C ILE A 367 -11.81 -28.32 8.86
N ASP A 368 -11.68 -28.93 10.03
CA ASP A 368 -12.72 -29.01 11.07
C ASP A 368 -12.40 -28.14 12.32
N TYR A 369 -11.25 -27.48 12.34
CA TYR A 369 -10.89 -26.51 13.38
C TYR A 369 -11.54 -25.13 13.12
N PRO A 370 -11.67 -24.27 14.15
CA PRO A 370 -12.20 -22.92 14.01
C PRO A 370 -11.56 -22.12 12.87
N VAL A 371 -12.40 -21.47 12.05
CA VAL A 371 -11.95 -20.60 10.95
C VAL A 371 -12.47 -19.19 11.18
N ALA A 372 -11.59 -18.21 11.10
CA ALA A 372 -11.89 -16.78 11.21
C ALA A 372 -11.75 -16.10 9.84
N LEU A 373 -12.82 -15.49 9.33
CA LEU A 373 -12.81 -14.81 8.03
C LEU A 373 -12.30 -13.37 8.18
N ASP A 374 -11.09 -13.09 7.68
CA ASP A 374 -10.39 -11.79 7.80
C ASP A 374 -10.44 -10.98 6.49
N ASN A 375 -11.64 -10.68 6.00
CA ASN A 375 -11.88 -10.02 4.70
C ASN A 375 -11.34 -8.58 4.61
N SER A 376 -11.13 -7.94 5.76
CA SER A 376 -10.54 -6.61 5.89
C SER A 376 -9.04 -6.63 6.17
N LEU A 377 -8.41 -7.81 6.23
CA LEU A 377 -6.99 -8.00 6.56
C LEU A 377 -6.59 -7.33 7.89
N SER A 378 -7.55 -7.24 8.81
CA SER A 378 -7.38 -6.57 10.09
C SER A 378 -6.56 -7.42 11.05
N THR A 379 -6.84 -8.72 11.11
CA THR A 379 -6.02 -9.67 11.88
C THR A 379 -4.66 -9.89 11.21
N TRP A 380 -4.63 -10.07 9.88
CA TRP A 380 -3.41 -10.14 9.07
C TRP A 380 -2.46 -8.98 9.37
N THR A 381 -2.98 -7.75 9.35
CA THR A 381 -2.21 -6.54 9.65
C THR A 381 -1.78 -6.50 11.11
N ASN A 382 -2.66 -6.89 12.05
CA ASN A 382 -2.34 -6.89 13.49
C ASN A 382 -1.21 -7.87 13.81
N TYR A 383 -1.19 -9.04 13.17
CA TYR A 383 -0.12 -10.03 13.31
C TYR A 383 1.14 -9.68 12.52
N ARG A 384 1.14 -8.56 11.79
CA ARG A 384 2.24 -8.12 10.91
C ARG A 384 2.60 -9.18 9.85
N ASN A 385 1.62 -10.01 9.46
CA ASN A 385 1.84 -11.08 8.51
C ASN A 385 2.09 -10.52 7.09
N ARG A 386 2.78 -11.31 6.26
CA ARG A 386 3.17 -10.95 4.90
C ARG A 386 3.03 -12.09 3.90
N TYR A 387 2.76 -13.32 4.36
CA TYR A 387 2.85 -14.51 3.53
C TYR A 387 1.70 -15.49 3.79
N TRP A 388 1.42 -16.29 2.76
CA TRP A 388 0.57 -17.47 2.83
C TRP A 388 1.42 -18.71 2.50
N PRO A 389 1.39 -19.78 3.31
CA PRO A 389 0.85 -19.84 4.67
C PRO A 389 1.75 -19.07 5.67
N ALA A 390 1.22 -18.82 6.87
CA ALA A 390 2.00 -18.37 8.01
C ALA A 390 1.44 -18.90 9.32
N HIS A 391 2.31 -19.28 10.25
CA HIS A 391 1.93 -19.89 11.51
C HIS A 391 2.50 -19.10 12.69
N TYR A 392 1.66 -18.88 13.71
CA TYR A 392 2.06 -18.28 14.98
C TYR A 392 1.65 -19.22 16.10
N LEU A 393 2.64 -19.72 16.83
CA LEU A 393 2.43 -20.66 17.93
C LEU A 393 2.46 -19.91 19.26
N ILE A 394 1.41 -20.08 20.05
CA ILE A 394 1.13 -19.36 21.28
C ILE A 394 1.08 -20.37 22.43
N ASP A 395 1.76 -20.08 23.53
CA ASP A 395 1.72 -20.95 24.71
C ASP A 395 0.47 -20.75 25.58
N ALA A 396 0.32 -21.60 26.60
CA ALA A 396 -0.78 -21.54 27.57
C ALA A 396 -0.93 -20.20 28.31
N LYS A 397 0.09 -19.34 28.29
CA LYS A 397 0.05 -18.00 28.91
C LYS A 397 -0.36 -16.92 27.91
N GLY A 398 -0.65 -17.27 26.66
CA GLY A 398 -0.99 -16.32 25.60
C GLY A 398 0.23 -15.62 25.01
N VAL A 399 1.44 -16.14 25.19
CA VAL A 399 2.68 -15.55 24.65
C VAL A 399 3.05 -16.25 23.34
N VAL A 400 3.39 -15.48 22.30
CA VAL A 400 3.89 -16.03 21.03
C VAL A 400 5.31 -16.58 21.26
N ARG A 401 5.51 -17.85 20.91
CA ARG A 401 6.75 -18.60 21.15
C ARG A 401 7.47 -19.05 19.88
N HIS A 402 6.78 -19.02 18.75
CA HIS A 402 7.32 -19.38 17.45
C HIS A 402 6.50 -18.72 16.34
N ILE A 403 7.19 -18.25 15.30
CA ILE A 403 6.59 -17.67 14.10
C ILE A 403 7.25 -18.35 12.90
N LYS A 404 6.43 -18.84 11.96
CA LYS A 404 6.90 -19.46 10.73
C LYS A 404 6.20 -18.85 9.53
N PHE A 405 6.96 -18.24 8.64
CA PHE A 405 6.48 -17.75 7.36
C PHE A 405 6.75 -18.75 6.23
N GLY A 406 5.79 -18.85 5.32
CA GLY A 406 5.86 -19.71 4.16
C GLY A 406 5.66 -21.19 4.47
N GLU A 407 5.69 -21.98 3.40
CA GLU A 407 5.56 -23.45 3.42
C GLU A 407 6.81 -24.13 4.02
N GLY A 408 6.63 -25.31 4.62
CA GLY A 408 7.70 -26.12 5.21
C GLY A 408 7.97 -25.87 6.70
N GLY A 409 8.99 -26.53 7.24
CA GLY A 409 9.34 -26.45 8.67
C GLY A 409 8.35 -27.19 9.59
N TYR A 410 7.67 -28.20 9.06
CA TYR A 410 6.62 -28.96 9.77
C TYR A 410 7.16 -29.71 10.98
N ALA A 411 8.28 -30.43 10.82
CA ALA A 411 8.87 -31.22 11.90
C ALA A 411 9.31 -30.35 13.09
N ASP A 412 9.93 -29.19 12.81
CA ASP A 412 10.34 -28.24 13.85
C ASP A 412 9.11 -27.63 14.53
N THR A 413 8.11 -27.19 13.76
CA THR A 413 6.89 -26.60 14.33
C THR A 413 6.12 -27.62 15.18
N GLU A 414 6.00 -28.87 14.74
CA GLU A 414 5.37 -29.94 15.50
C GLU A 414 6.13 -30.26 16.79
N LYS A 415 7.46 -30.32 16.74
CA LYS A 415 8.30 -30.49 17.92
C LYS A 415 7.99 -29.40 18.96
N LEU A 416 7.91 -28.13 18.53
CA LEU A 416 7.61 -27.00 19.42
C LEU A 416 6.18 -27.05 19.96
N ILE A 417 5.20 -27.48 19.16
CA ILE A 417 3.82 -27.74 19.63
C ILE A 417 3.86 -28.75 20.79
N ARG A 418 4.55 -29.88 20.60
CA ARG A 418 4.65 -30.94 21.61
C ARG A 418 5.35 -30.46 22.89
N GLU A 419 6.43 -29.69 22.75
CA GLU A 419 7.12 -29.07 23.88
C GLU A 419 6.19 -28.14 24.69
N LEU A 420 5.39 -27.30 24.02
CA LEU A 420 4.44 -26.42 24.68
C LEU A 420 3.28 -27.17 25.34
N LEU A 421 2.82 -28.27 24.75
CA LEU A 421 1.75 -29.09 25.35
C LEU A 421 2.22 -29.73 26.66
N VAL A 422 3.44 -30.29 26.69
CA VAL A 422 4.04 -30.82 27.92
C VAL A 422 4.30 -29.71 28.93
N ALA A 423 4.73 -28.52 28.48
CA ALA A 423 4.92 -27.37 29.37
C ALA A 423 3.60 -26.85 29.97
N ALA A 424 2.48 -26.96 29.25
CA ALA A 424 1.15 -26.58 29.71
C ALA A 424 0.56 -27.61 30.68
N ASN A 425 0.78 -28.90 30.43
CA ASN A 425 0.35 -30.00 31.28
C ASN A 425 1.45 -31.09 31.36
N PRO A 426 2.27 -31.11 32.43
CA PRO A 426 3.37 -32.07 32.57
C PRO A 426 2.95 -33.55 32.57
N ASP A 427 1.69 -33.85 32.89
CA ASP A 427 1.15 -35.21 32.95
C ASP A 427 0.49 -35.64 31.61
N VAL A 428 0.54 -34.80 30.57
CA VAL A 428 -0.07 -35.11 29.27
C VAL A 428 0.66 -36.24 28.57
N VAL A 429 -0.09 -37.22 28.07
CA VAL A 429 0.45 -38.29 27.22
C VAL A 429 0.16 -37.93 25.77
N LEU A 430 1.21 -37.58 25.03
CA LEU A 430 1.10 -37.25 23.61
C LEU A 430 1.19 -38.52 22.73
N PRO A 431 0.43 -38.61 21.63
CA PRO A 431 0.65 -39.64 20.62
C PRO A 431 2.05 -39.50 19.98
N PRO A 432 2.48 -40.46 19.13
CA PRO A 432 3.63 -40.26 18.24
C PRO A 432 3.47 -39.00 17.38
N ALA A 433 4.58 -38.48 16.87
CA ALA A 433 4.54 -37.37 15.91
C ALA A 433 3.78 -37.79 14.63
N THR A 434 3.16 -36.82 13.96
CA THR A 434 2.37 -37.07 12.76
C THR A 434 3.26 -37.47 11.59
N GLU A 435 2.79 -38.43 10.78
CA GLU A 435 3.52 -38.95 9.62
C GLU A 435 2.94 -38.41 8.31
N VAL A 436 2.81 -37.08 8.21
CA VAL A 436 2.41 -36.43 6.95
C VAL A 436 3.67 -36.19 6.12
N ALA A 437 3.69 -36.69 4.88
CA ALA A 437 4.81 -36.52 3.97
C ALA A 437 5.03 -35.04 3.64
N ASP A 438 6.25 -34.55 3.82
CA ASP A 438 6.62 -33.19 3.45
C ASP A 438 6.78 -33.11 1.91
N ALA A 439 5.79 -32.47 1.27
CA ALA A 439 5.76 -32.23 -0.17
C ALA A 439 6.25 -30.82 -0.54
N THR A 440 6.95 -30.11 0.37
CA THR A 440 7.42 -28.75 0.12
C THR A 440 8.45 -28.73 -1.01
N PRO A 441 8.23 -27.94 -2.08
CA PRO A 441 9.20 -27.81 -3.15
C PRO A 441 10.49 -27.12 -2.66
N SER A 442 11.64 -27.49 -3.21
CA SER A 442 12.91 -26.83 -2.88
C SER A 442 12.91 -25.35 -3.33
N ALA A 443 13.29 -24.45 -2.43
CA ALA A 443 13.31 -23.01 -2.71
C ALA A 443 14.21 -22.68 -3.94
N GLY A 444 13.66 -21.95 -4.91
CA GLY A 444 14.35 -21.59 -6.15
C GLY A 444 14.43 -22.71 -7.19
N ALA A 445 13.93 -23.92 -6.90
CA ALA A 445 13.87 -25.03 -7.86
C ALA A 445 12.62 -24.96 -8.76
N ILE A 446 11.61 -24.18 -8.38
CA ILE A 446 10.35 -24.03 -9.13
C ILE A 446 10.11 -22.58 -9.57
N THR A 447 9.26 -22.41 -10.59
CA THR A 447 8.76 -21.10 -11.01
C THR A 447 8.03 -20.42 -9.85
N PRO A 448 8.31 -19.13 -9.56
CA PRO A 448 7.51 -18.36 -8.62
C PRO A 448 6.06 -18.23 -9.09
N GLU A 449 5.13 -18.00 -8.16
CA GLU A 449 3.73 -17.74 -8.54
C GLU A 449 3.64 -16.62 -9.60
N SER A 450 2.94 -16.94 -10.69
CA SER A 450 2.83 -16.07 -11.85
C SER A 450 1.45 -15.43 -11.85
N TYR A 451 1.33 -14.26 -11.22
CA TYR A 451 0.10 -13.48 -11.22
C TYR A 451 -0.21 -12.90 -12.59
N LEU A 452 -1.45 -13.05 -13.02
CA LEU A 452 -1.94 -12.53 -14.30
C LEU A 452 -2.60 -11.15 -14.13
N GLY A 453 -3.14 -10.83 -12.96
CA GLY A 453 -3.67 -9.50 -12.67
C GLY A 453 -2.61 -8.40 -12.75
N THR A 454 -2.97 -7.24 -13.29
CA THR A 454 -2.01 -6.17 -13.61
C THR A 454 -1.28 -5.58 -12.39
N THR A 455 -1.84 -5.73 -11.19
CA THR A 455 -1.25 -5.17 -9.96
C THR A 455 -0.09 -6.00 -9.42
N LYS A 456 -0.07 -7.31 -9.69
CA LYS A 456 0.92 -8.25 -9.14
C LYS A 456 1.76 -8.95 -10.22
N ALA A 457 1.45 -8.78 -11.50
CA ALA A 457 2.22 -9.39 -12.58
C ALA A 457 3.70 -8.96 -12.54
N VAL A 458 4.61 -9.94 -12.43
CA VAL A 458 6.06 -9.71 -12.33
C VAL A 458 6.86 -10.33 -13.48
N ASN A 459 6.30 -11.32 -14.17
CA ASN A 459 7.01 -12.15 -15.14
C ASN A 459 6.26 -12.27 -16.49
N PHE A 460 5.57 -11.21 -16.88
CA PHE A 460 5.04 -11.08 -18.24
C PHE A 460 6.18 -10.81 -19.24
N ALA A 461 6.22 -11.58 -20.32
CA ALA A 461 7.28 -11.55 -21.33
C ALA A 461 6.87 -10.94 -22.68
N GLY A 462 5.67 -10.38 -22.79
CA GLY A 462 5.26 -9.67 -24.01
C GLY A 462 5.92 -8.29 -24.14
N ALA A 463 5.98 -7.77 -25.36
CA ALA A 463 6.52 -6.44 -25.64
C ALA A 463 5.47 -5.33 -25.38
N GLU A 464 4.20 -5.73 -25.29
CA GLU A 464 3.05 -4.86 -25.13
C GLU A 464 2.95 -4.29 -23.71
N LYS A 465 2.24 -3.18 -23.58
CA LYS A 465 1.98 -2.57 -22.28
C LYS A 465 0.99 -3.42 -21.48
N TYR A 466 1.46 -3.99 -20.38
CA TYR A 466 0.61 -4.76 -19.46
C TYR A 466 -0.11 -3.82 -18.48
N SER A 467 -1.32 -3.37 -18.84
CA SER A 467 -2.11 -2.44 -18.00
C SER A 467 -3.61 -2.73 -18.11
N ALA A 468 -4.38 -2.31 -17.11
CA ALA A 468 -5.80 -2.61 -16.99
C ALA A 468 -6.61 -1.99 -18.14
N ALA A 469 -6.82 -2.77 -19.20
CA ALA A 469 -7.54 -2.44 -20.42
C ALA A 469 -7.74 -3.72 -21.24
N THR A 470 -8.65 -3.66 -22.22
CA THR A 470 -8.70 -4.65 -23.30
C THR A 470 -7.61 -4.34 -24.32
N SER A 471 -6.78 -5.31 -24.68
CA SER A 471 -5.67 -5.13 -25.61
C SER A 471 -5.36 -6.42 -26.37
N ALA A 472 -4.84 -6.26 -27.58
CA ALA A 472 -4.33 -7.38 -28.36
C ALA A 472 -2.86 -7.66 -28.02
N PHE A 473 -2.51 -8.94 -27.94
CA PHE A 473 -1.19 -9.44 -27.57
C PHE A 473 -0.71 -10.46 -28.61
N ALA A 474 0.60 -10.49 -28.83
CA ALA A 474 1.28 -11.49 -29.65
C ALA A 474 2.35 -12.22 -28.85
N LEU A 475 2.53 -13.50 -29.14
CA LEU A 475 3.61 -14.27 -28.51
C LEU A 475 4.98 -13.76 -28.98
N PRO A 476 5.94 -13.55 -28.05
CA PRO A 476 7.29 -13.19 -28.44
C PRO A 476 7.97 -14.36 -29.16
N ALA A 477 8.90 -14.07 -30.07
CA ALA A 477 9.67 -15.09 -30.79
C ALA A 477 10.52 -15.94 -29.82
N GLU A 478 11.12 -15.30 -28.82
CA GLU A 478 11.83 -15.94 -27.72
C GLU A 478 11.20 -15.51 -26.40
N GLN A 479 10.94 -16.46 -25.51
CA GLN A 479 10.34 -16.21 -24.20
C GLN A 479 11.28 -16.70 -23.10
N PRO A 480 11.62 -15.86 -22.10
CA PRO A 480 12.44 -16.26 -20.97
C PRO A 480 11.85 -17.45 -20.21
N ALA A 481 12.68 -18.21 -19.50
CA ALA A 481 12.20 -19.19 -18.54
C ALA A 481 11.41 -18.51 -17.41
N ASN A 482 10.52 -19.25 -16.75
CA ASN A 482 9.72 -18.77 -15.61
C ASN A 482 8.88 -17.52 -15.93
N SER A 483 8.31 -17.45 -17.13
CA SER A 483 7.58 -16.28 -17.63
C SER A 483 6.33 -16.68 -18.41
N PHE A 484 5.35 -15.78 -18.51
CA PHE A 484 4.15 -15.97 -19.31
C PHE A 484 4.00 -14.90 -20.40
N ALA A 485 3.35 -15.26 -21.50
CA ALA A 485 2.99 -14.35 -22.58
C ALA A 485 1.56 -14.63 -23.04
N LEU A 486 0.92 -13.63 -23.64
CA LEU A 486 -0.46 -13.69 -24.11
C LEU A 486 -0.51 -13.67 -25.64
N GLU A 487 -1.49 -14.36 -26.20
CA GLU A 487 -1.84 -14.34 -27.61
C GLU A 487 -3.33 -14.03 -27.76
N GLY A 488 -3.68 -13.13 -28.67
CA GLY A 488 -5.07 -12.75 -28.93
C GLY A 488 -5.51 -11.53 -28.13
N GLU A 489 -6.82 -11.37 -27.93
CA GLU A 489 -7.39 -10.16 -27.33
C GLU A 489 -7.79 -10.40 -25.87
N TRP A 490 -7.15 -9.71 -24.93
CA TRP A 490 -7.35 -9.94 -23.50
C TRP A 490 -7.86 -8.69 -22.80
N THR A 491 -8.86 -8.88 -21.93
CA THR A 491 -9.29 -7.88 -20.96
C THR A 491 -8.52 -8.07 -19.66
N LEU A 492 -7.56 -7.16 -19.40
CA LEU A 492 -6.74 -7.21 -18.20
C LEU A 492 -7.43 -6.44 -17.05
N GLY A 493 -7.67 -7.12 -15.94
CA GLY A 493 -8.11 -6.54 -14.68
C GLY A 493 -6.96 -6.43 -13.66
N THR A 494 -7.26 -5.83 -12.51
CA THR A 494 -6.27 -5.68 -11.43
C THR A 494 -5.91 -7.03 -10.78
N GLN A 495 -6.87 -7.95 -10.68
CA GLN A 495 -6.71 -9.27 -10.04
C GLN A 495 -6.69 -10.45 -11.02
N SER A 496 -7.35 -10.33 -12.18
CA SER A 496 -7.50 -11.41 -13.15
C SER A 496 -7.45 -10.89 -14.58
N ILE A 497 -7.33 -11.81 -15.53
CA ILE A 497 -7.45 -11.56 -16.97
C ILE A 497 -8.58 -12.42 -17.56
N GLU A 498 -9.23 -11.92 -18.60
CA GLU A 498 -10.33 -12.62 -19.27
C GLU A 498 -10.11 -12.56 -20.80
N PRO A 499 -10.27 -13.68 -21.53
CA PRO A 499 -10.16 -13.70 -22.98
C PRO A 499 -11.37 -12.99 -23.62
N ALA A 500 -11.15 -12.17 -24.64
CA ALA A 500 -12.21 -11.52 -25.39
C ALA A 500 -12.71 -12.39 -26.55
N ALA A 501 -11.93 -13.39 -26.99
CA ALA A 501 -12.23 -14.29 -28.08
C ALA A 501 -12.05 -15.78 -27.71
N PRO A 502 -12.74 -16.72 -28.41
CA PRO A 502 -12.75 -18.15 -28.07
C PRO A 502 -11.43 -18.93 -28.26
N ARG A 503 -10.36 -18.26 -28.70
CA ARG A 503 -9.06 -18.88 -29.04
C ARG A 503 -7.87 -18.09 -28.50
N ASP A 504 -8.10 -17.20 -27.56
CA ASP A 504 -7.00 -16.50 -26.91
C ASP A 504 -6.20 -17.49 -26.07
N ALA A 505 -4.88 -17.34 -26.08
CA ALA A 505 -3.97 -18.31 -25.49
C ALA A 505 -2.96 -17.64 -24.55
N ILE A 506 -2.57 -18.38 -23.52
CA ILE A 506 -1.50 -18.03 -22.61
C ILE A 506 -0.38 -19.05 -22.81
N ARG A 507 0.82 -18.57 -23.13
CA ARG A 507 2.02 -19.41 -23.17
C ARG A 507 2.85 -19.19 -21.92
N LEU A 508 3.05 -20.25 -21.14
CA LEU A 508 3.83 -20.24 -19.90
C LEU A 508 5.07 -21.11 -20.07
N ASN A 509 6.25 -20.52 -19.88
CA ASN A 509 7.48 -21.26 -19.69
C ASN A 509 7.71 -21.42 -18.19
N TYR A 510 7.72 -22.66 -17.71
CA TYR A 510 7.81 -22.97 -16.29
C TYR A 510 8.91 -23.98 -16.00
N THR A 511 9.22 -24.12 -14.71
CA THR A 511 10.04 -25.17 -14.10
C THR A 511 9.28 -25.64 -12.87
N GLY A 512 8.95 -26.93 -12.82
CA GLY A 512 8.16 -27.51 -11.73
C GLY A 512 7.75 -28.93 -12.06
N SER A 513 7.33 -29.67 -11.03
CA SER A 513 6.72 -31.00 -11.17
C SER A 513 5.21 -30.91 -11.30
N GLU A 514 4.62 -29.84 -10.78
CA GLU A 514 3.19 -29.55 -10.84
C GLU A 514 2.96 -28.12 -11.36
N VAL A 515 1.98 -27.97 -12.25
CA VAL A 515 1.47 -26.65 -12.67
C VAL A 515 -0.02 -26.62 -12.43
N ARG A 516 -0.47 -25.61 -11.70
CA ARG A 516 -1.87 -25.36 -11.44
C ARG A 516 -2.24 -23.95 -11.85
N MET A 517 -3.53 -23.72 -12.06
CA MET A 517 -4.04 -22.42 -12.47
C MET A 517 -5.29 -22.07 -11.68
N VAL A 518 -5.30 -20.87 -11.10
CA VAL A 518 -6.44 -20.35 -10.37
C VAL A 518 -7.42 -19.73 -11.36
N LEU A 519 -8.62 -20.32 -11.44
CA LEU A 519 -9.65 -19.97 -12.42
C LEU A 519 -11.01 -19.75 -11.75
N SER A 520 -11.81 -18.85 -12.33
CA SER A 520 -13.22 -18.66 -12.00
C SER A 520 -14.09 -18.62 -13.27
N GLY A 521 -15.40 -18.68 -13.09
CA GLY A 521 -16.37 -18.55 -14.17
C GLY A 521 -16.89 -19.89 -14.66
N SER A 522 -17.36 -19.91 -15.90
CA SER A 522 -18.00 -21.06 -16.54
C SER A 522 -17.52 -21.20 -17.97
N GLY A 523 -16.84 -22.30 -18.29
CA GLY A 523 -16.37 -22.59 -19.63
C GLY A 523 -15.45 -23.80 -19.67
N THR A 524 -14.81 -24.02 -20.81
CA THR A 524 -13.82 -25.09 -20.97
C THR A 524 -12.50 -24.47 -21.39
N ILE A 525 -11.42 -24.84 -20.71
CA ILE A 525 -10.06 -24.48 -21.11
C ILE A 525 -9.40 -25.67 -21.77
N THR A 526 -8.44 -25.41 -22.64
CA THR A 526 -7.65 -26.43 -23.32
C THR A 526 -6.18 -26.22 -23.02
N VAL A 527 -5.49 -27.28 -22.63
CA VAL A 527 -4.11 -27.24 -22.16
C VAL A 527 -3.24 -28.14 -23.02
N ALA A 528 -2.18 -27.61 -23.62
CA ALA A 528 -1.19 -28.37 -24.37
C ALA A 528 0.20 -28.19 -23.74
N VAL A 529 0.86 -29.30 -23.40
CA VAL A 529 2.20 -29.32 -22.81
C VAL A 529 3.23 -29.64 -23.90
N ASN A 530 4.25 -28.81 -24.06
CA ASN A 530 5.33 -28.96 -25.03
C ASN A 530 4.86 -29.20 -26.48
N GLY A 531 3.72 -28.59 -26.86
CA GLY A 531 3.10 -28.79 -28.17
C GLY A 531 2.45 -30.17 -28.38
N GLY A 532 2.28 -30.94 -27.31
CA GLY A 532 1.58 -32.23 -27.32
C GLY A 532 0.07 -32.10 -27.53
N ALA A 533 -0.63 -33.24 -27.43
CA ALA A 533 -2.07 -33.28 -27.61
C ALA A 533 -2.80 -32.44 -26.54
N PRO A 534 -3.73 -31.56 -26.94
CA PRO A 534 -4.48 -30.74 -26.00
C PRO A 534 -5.41 -31.57 -25.11
N GLN A 535 -5.48 -31.21 -23.82
CA GLN A 535 -6.43 -31.76 -22.85
C GLN A 535 -7.45 -30.69 -22.46
N SER A 536 -8.73 -31.05 -22.42
CA SER A 536 -9.81 -30.13 -22.02
C SER A 536 -10.13 -30.25 -20.53
N ILE A 537 -10.31 -29.12 -19.87
CA ILE A 537 -10.67 -29.02 -18.46
C ILE A 537 -11.89 -28.11 -18.34
N ASP A 538 -12.96 -28.62 -17.72
CA ASP A 538 -14.16 -27.83 -17.46
C ASP A 538 -13.99 -26.97 -16.21
N VAL A 539 -14.22 -25.67 -16.39
CA VAL A 539 -14.20 -24.65 -15.34
C VAL A 539 -15.64 -24.34 -14.97
N ASN A 540 -16.01 -24.61 -13.72
CA ASN A 540 -17.32 -24.32 -13.18
C ASN A 540 -17.30 -24.25 -11.64
N GLY A 541 -18.39 -23.76 -11.06
CA GLY A 541 -18.60 -23.76 -9.61
C GLY A 541 -17.78 -22.71 -8.87
N VAL A 542 -17.34 -23.06 -7.66
CA VAL A 542 -16.54 -22.18 -6.80
C VAL A 542 -15.15 -21.99 -7.44
N PRO A 543 -14.68 -20.73 -7.59
CA PRO A 543 -13.33 -20.47 -8.10
C PRO A 543 -12.28 -21.24 -7.32
N ARG A 544 -11.32 -21.88 -7.99
CA ARG A 544 -10.34 -22.76 -7.33
C ARG A 544 -9.08 -22.95 -8.16
N SER A 545 -8.10 -23.64 -7.58
CA SER A 545 -6.87 -24.06 -8.26
C SER A 545 -7.08 -25.37 -9.03
N TYR A 546 -6.97 -25.31 -10.36
CA TYR A 546 -7.09 -26.44 -11.28
C TYR A 546 -5.72 -27.03 -11.60
N GLU A 547 -5.57 -28.34 -11.50
CA GLU A 547 -4.36 -29.06 -11.91
C GLU A 547 -4.25 -29.08 -13.43
N LEU A 548 -3.15 -28.56 -13.99
CA LEU A 548 -2.91 -28.55 -15.43
C LEU A 548 -1.82 -29.55 -15.83
N VAL A 549 -0.78 -29.69 -14.99
CA VAL A 549 0.33 -30.61 -15.20
C VAL A 549 0.69 -31.26 -13.87
N LYS A 550 0.97 -32.55 -13.90
CA LYS A 550 1.54 -33.31 -12.79
C LYS A 550 2.55 -34.31 -13.31
N ALA A 551 3.76 -34.27 -12.77
CA ALA A 551 4.89 -35.12 -13.13
C ALA A 551 5.63 -35.61 -11.87
N ASP A 552 6.38 -36.70 -12.00
CA ASP A 552 7.11 -37.30 -10.87
C ASP A 552 8.35 -36.49 -10.45
N ALA A 553 8.88 -35.66 -11.35
CA ALA A 553 10.08 -34.86 -11.12
C ALA A 553 9.93 -33.46 -11.72
N ALA A 554 10.56 -32.47 -11.08
CA ALA A 554 10.57 -31.10 -11.57
C ALA A 554 11.34 -31.00 -12.89
N ALA A 555 10.71 -30.41 -13.91
CA ALA A 555 11.31 -30.20 -15.21
C ALA A 555 10.89 -28.84 -15.78
N SER A 556 11.72 -28.30 -16.67
CA SER A 556 11.32 -27.13 -17.45
C SER A 556 10.44 -27.54 -18.62
N GLY A 557 9.38 -26.77 -18.88
CA GLY A 557 8.43 -27.04 -19.95
C GLY A 557 7.73 -25.78 -20.43
N THR A 558 7.06 -25.91 -21.58
CA THR A 558 6.19 -24.86 -22.14
C THR A 558 4.75 -25.37 -22.13
N LEU A 559 3.88 -24.61 -21.48
CA LEU A 559 2.44 -24.85 -21.41
C LEU A 559 1.72 -23.82 -22.28
N THR A 560 0.77 -24.26 -23.10
CA THR A 560 -0.17 -23.37 -23.79
C THR A 560 -1.57 -23.64 -23.27
N VAL A 561 -2.19 -22.61 -22.70
CA VAL A 561 -3.58 -22.67 -22.21
C VAL A 561 -4.44 -21.81 -23.12
N THR A 562 -5.38 -22.43 -23.83
CA THR A 562 -6.38 -21.73 -24.63
C THR A 562 -7.69 -21.66 -23.86
N MET A 563 -8.33 -20.50 -23.85
CA MET A 563 -9.60 -20.29 -23.14
C MET A 563 -10.51 -19.37 -23.93
N GLY A 564 -11.82 -19.53 -23.71
CA GLY A 564 -12.85 -18.68 -24.29
C GLY A 564 -13.51 -17.76 -23.25
N PRO A 565 -14.33 -16.80 -23.71
CA PRO A 565 -15.01 -15.85 -22.84
C PRO A 565 -15.82 -16.52 -21.73
N GLY A 566 -15.90 -15.89 -20.56
CA GLY A 566 -16.61 -16.42 -19.39
C GLY A 566 -15.74 -17.20 -18.40
N VAL A 567 -14.45 -17.38 -18.68
CA VAL A 567 -13.44 -17.89 -17.74
C VAL A 567 -12.47 -16.78 -17.38
N GLN A 568 -12.26 -16.54 -16.08
CA GLN A 568 -11.26 -15.58 -15.61
C GLN A 568 -10.06 -16.30 -15.01
N ALA A 569 -8.88 -15.82 -15.35
CA ALA A 569 -7.60 -16.38 -14.96
C ALA A 569 -6.85 -15.46 -13.98
N PHE A 570 -6.43 -15.99 -12.83
CA PHE A 570 -5.83 -15.19 -11.75
C PHE A 570 -4.32 -15.37 -11.65
N SER A 571 -3.85 -16.61 -11.51
CA SER A 571 -2.43 -16.93 -11.42
C SER A 571 -2.12 -18.35 -11.88
N PHE A 572 -0.86 -18.60 -12.23
CA PHE A 572 -0.28 -19.94 -12.24
C PHE A 572 0.51 -20.18 -10.96
N THR A 573 0.31 -21.35 -10.38
CA THR A 573 1.00 -21.81 -9.17
C THR A 573 1.70 -23.14 -9.44
N PHE A 574 2.73 -23.45 -8.65
CA PHE A 574 3.70 -24.50 -8.98
C PHE A 574 3.97 -25.40 -7.77
N GLY A 575 4.41 -26.63 -8.06
CA GLY A 575 4.80 -27.65 -7.08
C GLY A 575 6.01 -28.44 -7.55
#